data_AF-A0A842XYF9-F1
#
_entry.id   AF-A0A842XYF9-F1
#
_cell.length_a   1.000
_cell.length_b   1.000
_cell.length_c   1.000
_cell.angle_alpha   90.00
_cell.angle_beta   90.00
_cell.angle_gamma   90.00
#
_symmetry.space_group_name_H-M   'P 1'
#
loop_
_entity.id
_entity.type
_entity.pdbx_description
1 polymer ?
#
loop_
_entity_poly.entity_id
_entity_poly.type
_entity_poly.pdbx_seq_one_letter_code
_entity_poly.pdbx_strand_id
1 'polypeptide(L)' 'MVVARNITLLQSSNIVVDVRILKTLIEPDVELIKAIATLKDGSKLYVSESEGSDWRVYSYHWEENDGLL' A
#
# COMPACT_ATOMS: atom_id res chain seq x y z
N MET A 1 2.27 14.03 -9.66
CA MET A 1 3.40 13.10 -9.87
C MET A 1 2.96 11.79 -9.24
N VAL A 2 2.70 10.73 -10.02
CA VAL A 2 1.88 9.60 -9.55
C VAL A 2 2.42 8.95 -8.27
N VAL A 3 1.66 9.07 -7.19
CA VAL A 3 1.92 8.43 -5.90
C VAL A 3 1.60 6.94 -6.01
N ALA A 4 2.62 6.13 -6.31
CA ALA A 4 2.50 4.66 -6.40
C ALA A 4 3.81 3.89 -6.13
N ARG A 5 4.87 4.56 -5.65
CA ARG A 5 6.22 3.96 -5.59
C ARG A 5 6.26 2.71 -4.74
N ASN A 6 5.73 2.77 -3.52
CA ASN A 6 5.78 1.62 -2.60
C ASN A 6 4.90 0.47 -3.09
N ILE A 7 3.80 0.78 -3.76
CA ILE A 7 2.89 -0.22 -4.32
C ILE A 7 3.53 -0.94 -5.50
N THR A 8 4.22 -0.22 -6.38
CA THR A 8 5.00 -0.84 -7.47
C THR A 8 6.10 -1.75 -6.92
N LEU A 9 6.79 -1.34 -5.84
CA LEU A 9 7.78 -2.19 -5.18
C LEU A 9 7.16 -3.46 -4.60
N LEU A 10 6.01 -3.36 -3.94
CA LEU A 10 5.28 -4.53 -3.42
C LEU A 10 4.88 -5.50 -4.53
N GLN A 11 4.40 -4.99 -5.67
CA GLN A 11 4.04 -5.83 -6.83
C GLN A 11 5.22 -6.59 -7.42
N SER A 12 6.44 -6.06 -7.30
CA SER A 12 7.67 -6.72 -7.74
C SER A 12 8.27 -7.69 -6.71
N SER A 13 7.73 -7.70 -5.50
CA SER A 13 8.31 -8.43 -4.38
C SER A 13 7.91 -9.90 -4.39
N ASN A 14 8.89 -10.79 -4.22
CA ASN A 14 8.66 -12.23 -4.22
C ASN A 14 7.96 -12.77 -2.96
N ILE A 15 7.81 -11.96 -1.91
CA ILE A 15 7.08 -12.33 -0.68
C ILE A 15 5.59 -11.98 -0.77
N VAL A 16 5.22 -11.15 -1.75
CA VAL A 16 3.84 -10.69 -1.98
C VAL A 16 3.15 -11.65 -2.95
N VAL A 17 1.94 -12.07 -2.60
CA VAL A 17 1.07 -12.93 -3.42
C VAL A 17 0.12 -12.10 -4.25
N ASP A 18 -0.46 -11.07 -3.64
CA ASP A 18 -1.44 -10.19 -4.28
C ASP A 18 -1.30 -8.76 -3.74
N VAL A 19 -1.63 -7.78 -4.56
CA VAL A 19 -1.74 -6.37 -4.17
C VAL A 19 -3.06 -5.81 -4.68
N ARG A 20 -3.91 -5.39 -3.76
CA ARG A 20 -5.21 -4.80 -4.07
C ARG A 20 -5.25 -3.33 -3.67
N ILE A 21 -5.60 -2.47 -4.61
CA ILE A 21 -5.83 -1.06 -4.33
C ILE A 21 -7.16 -0.90 -3.58
N LEU A 22 -7.11 -0.22 -2.44
CA LEU A 22 -8.28 0.06 -1.59
C LEU A 22 -8.86 1.44 -1.87
N LYS A 23 -7.99 2.44 -2.07
CA LYS A 23 -8.41 3.82 -2.31
C LYS A 23 -7.36 4.58 -3.10
N THR A 24 -7.81 5.45 -3.99
CA THR A 24 -7.00 6.48 -4.64
C THR A 24 -7.69 7.83 -4.47
N LEU A 25 -6.90 8.88 -4.26
CA LEU A 25 -7.34 10.28 -4.32
C LEU A 25 -6.31 11.03 -5.16
N ILE A 26 -6.78 11.77 -6.16
CA ILE A 26 -5.94 12.61 -7.01
C ILE A 26 -6.65 13.95 -7.08
N GLU A 27 -6.10 14.92 -6.37
CA GLU A 27 -6.52 16.32 -6.34
C GLU A 27 -5.34 17.19 -6.78
N PRO A 28 -5.57 18.47 -7.16
CA PRO A 28 -4.50 19.35 -7.66
C PRO A 28 -3.27 19.43 -6.76
N ASP A 29 -3.47 19.43 -5.43
CA ASP A 29 -2.42 19.65 -4.44
C ASP A 29 -2.12 18.40 -3.59
N VAL A 30 -2.89 17.32 -3.76
CA VAL A 30 -2.78 16.11 -2.92
C VAL A 30 -3.04 14.86 -3.76
N GLU A 31 -2.12 13.91 -3.67
CA GLU A 31 -2.28 12.56 -4.17
C GLU A 31 -2.18 11.56 -3.01
N LEU A 32 -3.05 10.55 -2.98
CA LEU A 32 -3.06 9.47 -2.00
C LEU A 32 -3.39 8.15 -2.68
N ILE A 33 -2.69 7.10 -2.28
CA ILE A 33 -3.04 5.73 -2.60
C ILE A 33 -2.97 4.87 -1.35
N LYS A 34 -3.95 3.99 -1.19
CA LYS A 34 -4.00 2.96 -0.16
C LYS A 34 -4.13 1.61 -0.84
N ALA A 35 -3.35 0.65 -0.40
CA ALA A 35 -3.40 -0.72 -0.88
C ALA A 35 -3.26 -1.70 0.27
N ILE A 36 -3.66 -2.93 0.01
CA ILE A 36 -3.39 -4.09 0.84
C ILE A 36 -2.57 -5.08 0.01
N ALA A 37 -1.47 -5.56 0.58
CA ALA A 37 -0.68 -6.65 0.02
C ALA A 37 -0.89 -7.91 0.86
N THR A 38 -1.27 -9.00 0.22
CA THR A 38 -1.33 -10.32 0.84
C THR A 38 0.05 -10.96 0.72
N LEU A 39 0.63 -11.38 1.84
CA LEU A 39 1.94 -12.02 1.87
C LEU A 39 1.81 -13.55 1.76
N LYS A 40 2.93 -14.23 1.47
CA LYS A 40 2.98 -15.70 1.30
C LYS A 40 2.58 -16.50 2.54
N ASP A 41 2.74 -15.94 3.72
CA ASP A 41 2.29 -16.53 4.99
C ASP A 41 0.80 -16.29 5.28
N GLY A 42 0.09 -15.62 4.35
CA GLY A 42 -1.32 -15.25 4.48
C GLY A 42 -1.56 -13.97 5.28
N SER A 43 -0.52 -13.36 5.84
CA SER A 43 -0.65 -12.08 6.54
C SER A 43 -0.91 -10.93 5.55
N LYS A 44 -1.40 -9.80 6.08
CA LYS A 44 -1.77 -8.65 5.26
C LYS A 44 -0.96 -7.42 5.65
N LEU A 45 -0.38 -6.78 4.66
CA LEU A 45 0.29 -5.49 4.81
C LEU A 45 -0.57 -4.40 4.19
N TYR A 46 -1.14 -3.55 5.02
CA TYR A 46 -1.82 -2.34 4.59
C TYR A 46 -0.76 -1.25 4.40
N VAL A 47 -0.78 -0.59 3.24
CA VAL A 47 0.12 0.52 2.94
C VAL A 47 -0.66 1.74 2.47
N SER A 48 -0.15 2.91 2.85
CA SER A 48 -0.62 4.20 2.39
C SER A 48 0.57 5.03 1.95
N GLU A 49 0.47 5.63 0.77
CA GLU A 49 1.39 6.66 0.30
C GLU A 49 0.58 7.90 -0.02
N SER A 50 1.03 9.05 0.46
CA SER A 50 0.42 10.34 0.15
C SER A 50 1.49 11.39 -0.07
N GLU A 51 1.23 12.30 -1.00
CA GLU A 51 2.10 13.40 -1.36
C GLU A 51 1.27 14.67 -1.52
N GLY A 52 1.75 15.76 -0.95
CA GLY A 52 1.28 17.11 -1.24
C GLY A 52 2.42 17.95 -1.81
N SER A 53 2.15 19.24 -2.02
CA SER A 53 3.08 20.17 -2.67
C SER A 53 4.48 20.27 -2.03
N ASP A 54 4.59 20.04 -0.72
CA ASP A 54 5.82 20.19 0.06
C ASP A 54 6.07 19.03 1.05
N TRP A 55 5.23 18.00 1.02
CA TRP A 55 5.33 16.88 1.97
C TRP A 55 5.06 15.54 1.30
N ARG A 56 5.64 14.49 1.89
CA ARG A 56 5.36 13.11 1.53
C ARG A 56 5.28 12.26 2.77
N VAL A 57 4.24 11.45 2.87
CA VAL A 57 3.99 10.59 4.02
C VAL A 57 3.77 9.17 3.55
N TYR A 58 4.40 8.25 4.27
CA TYR A 58 4.23 6.82 4.12
C TYR A 58 3.74 6.25 5.45
N SER A 59 2.74 5.39 5.40
CA SER A 59 2.35 4.61 6.57
C SER A 59 2.03 3.19 6.19
N TYR A 60 2.23 2.29 7.14
CA TYR A 60 1.95 0.88 6.97
C TYR A 60 1.41 0.28 8.26
N HIS A 61 0.62 -0.78 8.11
CA HIS A 61 0.11 -1.60 9.21
C HIS A 61 0.16 -3.06 8.79
N TRP A 62 0.74 -3.91 9.62
CA TRP A 62 0.80 -5.34 9.39
C TRP A 62 -0.22 -6.04 10.29
N GLU A 63 -1.11 -6.80 9.67
CA GLU A 63 -2.05 -7.72 10.31
C GLU A 63 -1.54 -9.14 10.10
N GLU A 64 -1.19 -9.81 11.21
CA GLU A 64 -0.79 -11.22 11.19
C GLU A 64 -1.96 -12.10 10.74
N ASN A 65 -1.65 -13.26 10.15
CA ASN A 65 -2.67 -14.25 9.87
C ASN A 65 -2.99 -14.99 11.17
N ASP A 66 -4.09 -14.62 11.82
CA ASP A 66 -4.53 -15.23 13.09
C ASP A 66 -4.98 -16.70 12.93
N GLY A 67 -4.88 -17.31 11.74
CA GLY A 67 -5.13 -18.73 11.52
C GLY A 67 -6.57 -19.18 11.77
N LEU A 68 -7.48 -18.25 12.07
CA LEU A 68 -8.91 -18.51 12.26
C LEU A 68 -9.58 -18.66 10.89
N LEU A 69 -9.44 -19.86 10.33
CA LEU A 69 -10.34 -20.45 9.34
C LEU A 69 -11.59 -21.00 10.02
#